data_AF-F6I7K7-F1
#
_entry.id   AF-F6I7K7-F1
#
_cell.length_a   1.000
_cell.length_b   1.000
_cell.length_c   1.000
_cell.angle_alpha   90.00
_cell.angle_beta   90.00
_cell.angle_gamma   90.00
#
_symmetry.space_group_name_H-M   'P 1'
#
loop_
_entity.id
_entity.type
_entity.pdbx_description
1 polymer ?
#
loop_
_entity_poly.entity_id
_entity_poly.type
_entity_poly.pdbx_seq_one_letter_code
_entity_poly.pdbx_strand_id
1 'polypeptide(L)'
;MKSVFERGFSRWASVIPVNFTETEDFGSADIKIGFYSGDHGDGEPFDGVLGVLAHAFSPQNGRFHFDRAETWTVDFESEKSRVAIDLESVATHEIGHILGLAHSSVKEAVMYPSLSPRRKKVDLKRDDVEGVQALYGPNPNFKFSSLMESDISSNRAVGLQIRPSRWATTLVVVVALIFSLWTR
;
A
#
# COMPACT_ATOMS: atom_id res chain seq x y z
N MET A 1 12.14 -1.66 -12.37
CA MET A 1 12.27 -2.14 -10.99
C MET A 1 12.91 -1.08 -10.08
N LYS A 2 14.08 -0.53 -10.41
CA LYS A 2 14.73 0.58 -9.66
C LYS A 2 13.78 1.73 -9.28
N SER A 3 12.96 2.20 -10.23
CA SER A 3 11.97 3.27 -10.00
C SER A 3 10.93 2.96 -8.92
N VAL A 4 10.67 1.69 -8.59
CA VAL A 4 9.75 1.30 -7.50
C VAL A 4 10.36 1.65 -6.16
N PHE A 5 11.63 1.29 -5.96
CA PHE A 5 12.37 1.59 -4.74
C PHE A 5 12.58 3.08 -4.57
N GLU A 6 12.94 3.78 -5.66
CA GLU A 6 13.03 5.24 -5.67
C GLU A 6 11.74 5.90 -5.17
N ARG A 7 10.57 5.46 -5.66
CA ARG A 7 9.27 5.97 -5.19
C ARG A 7 9.00 5.61 -3.73
N GLY A 8 9.34 4.40 -3.28
CA GLY A 8 9.20 4.00 -1.88
C GLY A 8 10.01 4.89 -0.95
N PHE A 9 11.31 5.06 -1.23
CA PHE A 9 12.20 5.96 -0.48
C PHE A 9 11.73 7.42 -0.53
N SER A 10 11.30 7.89 -1.71
CA SER A 10 10.82 9.27 -1.88
C SER A 10 9.60 9.57 -1.00
N ARG A 11 8.70 8.60 -0.80
CA ARG A 11 7.54 8.79 0.09
C ARG A 11 7.98 9.05 1.53
N TRP A 12 8.88 8.22 2.05
CA TRP A 12 9.42 8.42 3.38
C TRP A 12 10.21 9.74 3.49
N ALA A 13 11.13 10.01 2.55
CA ALA A 13 11.90 11.25 2.51
C ALA A 13 11.02 12.52 2.43
N SER A 14 9.81 12.42 1.88
CA SER A 14 8.89 13.56 1.83
C SER A 14 8.36 13.99 3.21
N VAL A 15 8.43 13.13 4.23
CA VAL A 15 7.86 13.39 5.57
C VAL A 15 8.91 13.50 6.68
N ILE A 16 10.16 13.13 6.44
CA ILE A 16 11.28 13.25 7.41
C ILE A 16 12.48 13.99 6.78
N PRO A 17 13.41 14.54 7.58
CA PRO A 17 14.60 15.23 7.07
C PRO A 17 15.73 14.25 6.68
N VAL A 18 15.41 13.18 5.95
CA VAL A 18 16.36 12.15 5.50
C VAL A 18 16.37 12.10 3.98
N ASN A 19 17.57 11.98 3.40
CA ASN A 19 17.78 11.80 1.97
C ASN A 19 18.33 10.40 1.70
N PHE A 20 17.84 9.76 0.64
CA PHE A 20 18.37 8.50 0.13
C PHE A 20 19.08 8.75 -1.19
N THR A 21 20.17 8.04 -1.43
CA THR A 21 20.93 8.13 -2.67
C THR A 21 21.25 6.72 -3.15
N GLU A 22 20.83 6.40 -4.37
CA GLU A 22 21.17 5.13 -5.00
C GLU A 22 22.68 5.10 -5.30
N THR A 23 23.31 3.97 -5.04
CA THR A 23 24.70 3.68 -5.43
C THR A 23 24.76 2.34 -6.15
N GLU A 24 25.64 2.23 -7.13
CA GLU A 24 25.92 0.95 -7.80
C GLU A 24 26.93 0.10 -7.00
N ASP A 25 27.60 0.68 -5.99
CA ASP A 25 28.48 -0.06 -5.09
C ASP A 25 27.68 -0.74 -3.98
N PHE A 26 27.21 -1.95 -4.27
CA PHE A 26 26.49 -2.80 -3.32
C PHE A 26 27.31 -3.13 -2.06
N GLY A 27 28.64 -3.13 -2.14
CA GLY A 27 29.51 -3.46 -1.01
C GLY A 27 29.45 -2.41 0.09
N SER A 28 29.49 -1.13 -0.31
CA SER A 28 29.49 0.02 0.59
C SER A 28 28.11 0.61 0.90
N ALA A 29 27.05 0.18 0.22
CA ALA A 29 25.70 0.66 0.46
C ALA A 29 25.21 0.38 1.90
N ASP A 30 24.61 1.39 2.55
CA ASP A 30 23.99 1.26 3.87
C ASP A 30 22.75 0.37 3.83
N ILE A 31 21.99 0.41 2.72
CA ILE A 31 20.77 -0.37 2.51
C ILE A 31 20.98 -1.26 1.29
N LYS A 32 20.76 -2.56 1.46
CA LYS A 32 21.02 -3.60 0.45
C LYS A 32 19.74 -4.36 0.16
N ILE A 33 19.24 -4.18 -1.05
CA ILE A 33 17.97 -4.78 -1.51
C ILE A 33 18.28 -5.97 -2.41
N GLY A 34 17.69 -7.13 -2.12
CA GLY A 34 17.88 -8.35 -2.92
C GLY A 34 16.66 -9.26 -2.94
N PHE A 35 16.63 -10.18 -3.92
CA PHE A 35 15.61 -11.20 -4.06
C PHE A 35 16.24 -12.57 -3.81
N TYR A 36 15.67 -13.33 -2.87
CA TYR A 36 16.23 -14.59 -2.41
C TYR A 36 15.17 -15.70 -2.43
N SER A 37 15.57 -16.94 -2.22
CA SER A 37 14.66 -18.09 -2.21
C SER A 37 15.03 -19.01 -1.06
N GLY A 38 14.05 -19.52 -0.31
CA GLY A 38 14.27 -20.46 0.78
C GLY A 38 15.29 -19.95 1.80
N ASP A 39 16.15 -20.84 2.28
CA ASP A 39 17.30 -20.46 3.10
C ASP A 39 18.34 -19.67 2.27
N HIS A 40 18.66 -18.48 2.75
CA HIS A 40 19.61 -17.56 2.14
C HIS A 40 20.63 -17.00 3.15
N GLY A 41 20.88 -17.74 4.24
CA GLY A 41 22.02 -17.54 5.12
C GLY A 41 21.88 -16.42 6.15
N ASP A 42 20.68 -15.89 6.37
CA ASP A 42 20.39 -14.89 7.40
C ASP A 42 19.58 -15.43 8.59
N GLY A 43 19.14 -16.70 8.54
CA GLY A 43 18.37 -17.36 9.59
C GLY A 43 16.85 -17.22 9.45
N GLU A 44 16.37 -16.47 8.46
CA GLU A 44 14.93 -16.21 8.20
C GLU A 44 14.57 -16.74 6.79
N PRO A 45 14.44 -18.06 6.61
CA PRO A 45 14.19 -18.63 5.28
C PRO A 45 12.81 -18.27 4.76
N PHE A 46 12.73 -17.98 3.45
CA PHE A 46 11.45 -17.74 2.77
C PHE A 46 10.66 -19.03 2.55
N ASP A 47 9.33 -18.92 2.51
CA ASP A 47 8.37 -20.04 2.51
C ASP A 47 7.68 -20.30 1.17
N GLY A 48 7.94 -19.48 0.13
CA GLY A 48 7.47 -19.71 -1.23
C GLY A 48 6.35 -18.75 -1.63
N VAL A 49 5.35 -19.27 -2.33
CA VAL A 49 4.26 -18.40 -2.83
C VAL A 49 3.31 -18.05 -1.69
N LEU A 50 3.17 -16.75 -1.44
CA LEU A 50 2.48 -16.15 -0.29
C LEU A 50 3.13 -16.55 1.04
N GLY A 51 2.63 -15.97 2.13
CA GLY A 51 3.25 -16.13 3.45
C GLY A 51 4.17 -14.95 3.72
N VAL A 52 5.47 -15.20 3.86
CA VAL A 52 6.48 -14.16 4.10
C VAL A 52 6.90 -13.54 2.77
N LEU A 53 6.33 -12.38 2.47
CA LEU A 53 6.57 -11.68 1.20
C LEU A 53 8.00 -11.10 1.12
N ALA A 54 8.49 -10.58 2.23
CA ALA A 54 9.76 -9.88 2.37
C ALA A 54 10.11 -9.73 3.86
N HIS A 55 11.35 -9.37 4.14
CA HIS A 55 11.77 -8.88 5.45
C HIS A 55 12.91 -7.89 5.33
N ALA A 56 12.95 -6.94 6.27
CA ALA A 56 14.03 -5.99 6.44
C ALA A 56 14.53 -5.97 7.88
N PHE A 57 15.83 -5.70 8.02
CA PHE A 57 16.49 -5.62 9.32
C PHE A 57 16.63 -4.16 9.74
N SER A 58 16.12 -3.84 10.93
CA SER A 58 16.17 -2.49 11.49
C SER A 58 17.60 -1.91 11.52
N PRO A 59 17.74 -0.57 11.57
CA PRO A 59 19.03 0.09 11.68
C PRO A 59 19.93 -0.50 12.77
N GLN A 60 21.23 -0.66 12.54
CA GLN A 60 22.01 -0.22 11.36
C GLN A 60 22.31 -1.36 10.36
N ASN A 61 21.48 -2.40 10.30
CA ASN A 61 21.79 -3.58 9.48
C ASN A 61 21.59 -3.34 7.98
N GLY A 62 20.44 -2.77 7.59
CA GLY A 62 20.19 -2.30 6.22
C GLY A 62 19.89 -3.38 5.19
N ARG A 63 19.90 -4.67 5.56
CA ARG A 63 19.46 -5.75 4.67
C ARG A 63 17.95 -5.70 4.48
N PHE A 64 17.52 -5.84 3.23
CA PHE A 64 16.13 -5.88 2.81
C PHE A 64 15.98 -6.96 1.73
N HIS A 65 15.29 -8.05 2.07
CA HIS A 65 15.13 -9.21 1.22
C HIS A 65 13.68 -9.37 0.78
N PHE A 66 13.48 -9.75 -0.48
CA PHE A 66 12.18 -10.18 -1.04
C PHE A 66 12.19 -11.68 -1.31
N ASP A 67 11.05 -12.35 -1.08
CA ASP A 67 10.88 -13.71 -1.59
C ASP A 67 10.72 -13.69 -3.11
N ARG A 68 11.68 -14.30 -3.81
CA ARG A 68 11.68 -14.45 -5.26
C ARG A 68 10.55 -15.34 -5.77
N ALA A 69 9.98 -16.22 -4.94
CA ALA A 69 8.91 -17.12 -5.34
C ALA A 69 7.59 -16.38 -5.63
N GLU A 70 7.43 -15.16 -5.11
CA GLU A 70 6.19 -14.40 -5.26
C GLU A 70 5.96 -13.91 -6.69
N THR A 71 4.66 -13.78 -7.03
CA THR A 71 4.25 -13.14 -8.28
C THR A 71 4.27 -11.61 -8.12
N TRP A 72 5.46 -11.02 -8.17
CA TRP A 72 5.65 -9.57 -8.07
C TRP A 72 5.10 -8.83 -9.29
N THR A 73 4.36 -7.76 -9.05
CA THR A 73 3.95 -6.83 -10.11
C THR A 73 3.96 -5.38 -9.63
N VAL A 74 4.05 -4.46 -10.59
CA VAL A 74 3.84 -3.02 -10.38
C VAL A 74 2.58 -2.53 -11.08
N ASP A 75 1.93 -3.41 -11.83
CA ASP A 75 0.76 -3.15 -12.63
C ASP A 75 -0.14 -4.39 -12.68
N PHE A 76 -1.24 -4.32 -11.94
CA PHE A 76 -2.26 -5.37 -11.89
C PHE A 76 -3.08 -5.50 -13.18
N GLU A 77 -2.95 -4.56 -14.12
CA GLU A 77 -3.56 -4.69 -15.42
C GLU A 77 -2.76 -5.59 -16.36
N SER A 78 -1.43 -5.56 -16.30
CA SER A 78 -0.58 -6.46 -17.09
C SER A 78 -0.44 -7.84 -16.45
N GLU A 79 -0.34 -7.93 -15.13
CA GLU A 79 -0.30 -9.21 -14.40
C GLU A 79 -1.72 -9.59 -13.92
N LYS A 80 -2.24 -10.75 -14.33
CA LYS A 80 -3.63 -11.18 -14.03
C LYS A 80 -3.73 -12.27 -12.96
N SER A 81 -2.60 -12.78 -12.47
CA SER A 81 -2.56 -13.74 -11.38
C SER A 81 -3.33 -13.25 -10.16
N ARG A 82 -4.16 -14.13 -9.58
CA ARG A 82 -4.95 -13.83 -8.38
C ARG A 82 -4.09 -13.68 -7.13
N VAL A 83 -2.87 -14.23 -7.16
CA VAL A 83 -1.89 -14.16 -6.07
C VAL A 83 -0.83 -13.08 -6.32
N ALA A 84 -1.00 -12.24 -7.35
CA ALA A 84 -0.06 -11.17 -7.64
C ALA A 84 0.04 -10.17 -6.47
N ILE A 85 1.27 -9.81 -6.12
CA ILE A 85 1.63 -8.90 -5.02
C ILE A 85 2.20 -7.61 -5.60
N ASP A 86 1.72 -6.46 -5.10
CA ASP A 86 2.24 -5.16 -5.51
C ASP A 86 3.61 -4.92 -4.86
N LEU A 87 4.65 -4.92 -5.70
CA LEU A 87 6.05 -4.77 -5.28
C LEU A 87 6.29 -3.43 -4.56
N GLU A 88 5.63 -2.36 -4.99
CA GLU A 88 5.81 -1.03 -4.39
C GLU A 88 5.24 -0.96 -2.98
N SER A 89 4.13 -1.65 -2.72
CA SER A 89 3.49 -1.70 -1.41
C SER A 89 4.39 -2.42 -0.40
N VAL A 90 4.93 -3.59 -0.77
CA VAL A 90 5.88 -4.30 0.10
C VAL A 90 7.18 -3.50 0.26
N ALA A 91 7.71 -2.92 -0.83
CA ALA A 91 8.88 -2.04 -0.75
C ALA A 91 8.69 -0.88 0.22
N THR A 92 7.53 -0.22 0.17
CA THR A 92 7.26 0.92 1.05
C THR A 92 7.15 0.48 2.51
N HIS A 93 6.56 -0.70 2.79
CA HIS A 93 6.48 -1.29 4.13
C HIS A 93 7.86 -1.59 4.71
N GLU A 94 8.68 -2.35 4.00
CA GLU A 94 10.00 -2.77 4.48
C GLU A 94 10.96 -1.59 4.65
N ILE A 95 10.84 -0.53 3.83
CA ILE A 95 11.60 0.72 4.06
C ILE A 95 11.22 1.35 5.42
N GLY A 96 9.98 1.19 5.89
CA GLY A 96 9.61 1.62 7.23
C GLY A 96 10.37 0.86 8.33
N HIS A 97 10.58 -0.46 8.16
CA HIS A 97 11.45 -1.24 9.05
C HIS A 97 12.92 -0.82 8.97
N ILE A 98 13.42 -0.51 7.77
CA ILE A 98 14.75 0.10 7.57
C ILE A 98 14.85 1.45 8.26
N LEU A 99 13.75 2.17 8.47
CA LEU A 99 13.71 3.42 9.24
C LEU A 99 13.43 3.20 10.74
N GLY A 100 13.35 1.94 11.19
CA GLY A 100 13.17 1.59 12.60
C GLY A 100 11.72 1.57 13.07
N LEU A 101 10.74 1.62 12.17
CA LEU A 101 9.34 1.42 12.54
C LEU A 101 9.05 -0.04 12.83
N ALA A 102 8.21 -0.28 13.84
CA ALA A 102 7.57 -1.56 14.06
C ALA A 102 6.26 -1.66 13.28
N HIS A 103 5.64 -2.83 13.28
CA HIS A 103 4.30 -3.00 12.73
C HIS A 103 3.26 -2.12 13.42
N SER A 104 2.33 -1.60 12.63
CA SER A 104 1.16 -0.87 13.09
C SER A 104 -0.05 -1.80 13.29
N SER A 105 -0.88 -1.48 14.28
CA SER A 105 -2.21 -2.09 14.43
C SER A 105 -3.29 -1.43 13.56
N VAL A 106 -2.99 -0.30 12.90
CA VAL A 106 -3.92 0.44 12.05
C VAL A 106 -3.96 -0.19 10.66
N LYS A 107 -5.09 -0.80 10.29
CA LYS A 107 -5.23 -1.60 9.07
C LYS A 107 -4.95 -0.84 7.78
N GLU A 108 -5.16 0.46 7.78
CA GLU A 108 -4.95 1.34 6.63
C GLU A 108 -3.50 1.83 6.52
N ALA A 109 -2.72 1.80 7.61
CA ALA A 109 -1.33 2.26 7.66
C ALA A 109 -0.39 1.34 6.88
N VAL A 110 0.56 1.88 6.13
CA VAL A 110 1.55 1.11 5.37
C VAL A 110 2.22 0.07 6.24
N MET A 111 2.55 0.40 7.50
CA MET A 111 3.18 -0.51 8.46
C MET A 111 2.29 -1.61 9.04
N TYR A 112 1.04 -1.77 8.59
CA TYR A 112 0.23 -2.94 8.99
C TYR A 112 0.85 -4.24 8.43
N PRO A 113 0.98 -5.31 9.23
CA PRO A 113 1.81 -6.50 8.93
C PRO A 113 1.26 -7.44 7.85
N SER A 114 0.24 -7.02 7.08
CA SER A 114 -0.33 -7.89 6.05
C SER A 114 -0.80 -7.11 4.84
N LEU A 115 -0.44 -7.62 3.67
CA LEU A 115 -0.90 -7.14 2.38
C LEU A 115 -1.68 -8.26 1.68
N SER A 116 -2.94 -8.00 1.34
CA SER A 116 -3.71 -8.94 0.54
C SER A 116 -3.23 -8.92 -0.92
N PRO A 117 -3.24 -10.06 -1.64
CA PRO A 117 -3.01 -10.07 -3.08
C PRO A 117 -3.94 -9.11 -3.81
N ARG A 118 -3.49 -8.60 -4.95
CA ARG A 118 -4.24 -7.63 -5.78
C ARG A 118 -4.53 -6.30 -5.09
N ARG A 119 -3.91 -6.01 -3.94
CA ARG A 119 -4.08 -4.74 -3.23
C ARG A 119 -2.83 -3.88 -3.36
N LYS A 120 -3.06 -2.57 -3.56
CA LYS A 120 -2.02 -1.54 -3.52
C LYS A 120 -2.16 -0.72 -2.24
N LYS A 121 -1.05 -0.45 -1.58
CA LYS A 121 -0.98 0.23 -0.28
C LYS A 121 0.36 0.96 -0.14
N VAL A 122 0.49 2.04 -0.90
CA VAL A 122 1.73 2.82 -1.00
C VAL A 122 1.64 4.17 -0.30
N ASP A 123 0.44 4.66 -0.03
CA ASP A 123 0.25 6.01 0.53
C ASP A 123 0.39 5.97 2.05
N LEU A 124 1.39 6.69 2.56
CA LEU A 124 1.62 6.84 3.99
C LEU A 124 0.39 7.46 4.66
N LYS A 125 -0.05 6.85 5.75
CA LYS A 125 -1.14 7.33 6.59
C LYS A 125 -0.60 8.11 7.77
N ARG A 126 -1.49 8.81 8.45
CA ARG A 126 -1.16 9.57 9.66
C ARG A 126 -0.32 8.76 10.64
N ASP A 127 -0.71 7.51 10.89
CA ASP A 127 -0.01 6.61 11.81
C ASP A 127 1.45 6.34 11.38
N ASP A 128 1.67 6.11 10.09
CA ASP A 128 3.02 5.92 9.52
C ASP A 128 3.88 7.19 9.69
N VAL A 129 3.29 8.36 9.42
CA VAL A 129 3.99 9.64 9.46
C VAL A 129 4.31 10.08 10.89
N GLU A 130 3.35 9.96 11.81
CA GLU A 130 3.57 10.24 13.23
C GLU A 130 4.66 9.31 13.80
N GLY A 131 4.62 8.02 13.46
CA GLY A 131 5.62 7.04 13.89
C GLY A 131 7.04 7.41 13.42
N VAL A 132 7.21 7.72 12.14
CA VAL A 132 8.55 8.01 11.60
C VAL A 132 9.06 9.39 12.05
N GLN A 133 8.19 10.38 12.19
CA GLN A 133 8.58 11.70 12.68
C GLN A 133 8.93 11.69 14.17
N ALA A 134 8.42 10.73 14.96
CA ALA A 134 8.88 10.53 16.33
C ALA A 134 10.36 10.13 16.40
N LEU A 135 10.89 9.50 15.34
CA LEU A 135 12.30 9.07 15.26
C LEU A 135 13.22 10.14 14.65
N TYR A 136 12.77 10.83 13.61
CA TYR A 136 13.63 11.72 12.80
C TYR A 136 13.24 13.21 12.84
N GLY A 137 12.09 13.53 13.43
CA GLY A 137 11.45 14.85 13.29
C GLY A 137 10.78 15.04 11.91
N PRO A 138 9.99 16.11 11.75
CA PRO A 138 9.31 16.40 10.51
C PRO A 138 10.23 17.01 9.45
N ASN A 139 9.99 16.67 8.19
CA ASN A 139 10.56 17.43 7.08
C ASN A 139 10.03 18.88 7.12
N PRO A 140 10.88 19.93 7.09
CA PRO A 140 10.42 21.33 7.15
C PRO A 140 9.43 21.73 6.05
N ASN A 141 9.47 21.05 4.90
CA ASN A 141 8.57 21.29 3.77
C ASN A 141 7.28 20.47 3.84
N PHE A 142 7.17 19.55 4.79
CA PHE A 142 5.98 18.73 4.97
C PHE A 142 4.85 19.52 5.65
N LYS A 143 3.61 19.30 5.21
CA LYS A 143 2.41 19.90 5.78
C LYS A 143 1.39 18.82 6.10
N PHE A 144 1.02 18.67 7.36
CA PHE A 144 0.07 17.64 7.78
C PHE A 144 -1.32 17.80 7.15
N SER A 145 -1.72 19.03 6.82
CA SER A 145 -3.01 19.33 6.16
C SER A 145 -3.14 18.63 4.80
N SER A 146 -2.06 18.51 4.03
CA SER A 146 -2.11 17.88 2.71
C SER A 146 -2.35 16.36 2.79
N LEU A 147 -1.86 15.70 3.85
CA LEU A 147 -2.20 14.29 4.11
C LEU A 147 -3.65 14.12 4.53
N MET A 148 -4.17 15.01 5.38
CA MET A 148 -5.58 14.92 5.79
C MET A 148 -6.52 15.09 4.59
N GLU A 149 -6.21 16.01 3.69
CA GLU A 149 -6.97 16.20 2.45
C GLU A 149 -6.94 14.96 1.55
N SER A 150 -5.78 14.31 1.41
CA SER A 150 -5.65 13.09 0.60
C SER A 150 -6.42 11.91 1.20
N ASP A 151 -6.40 11.74 2.53
CA ASP A 151 -7.16 10.70 3.23
C ASP A 151 -8.67 10.91 3.15
N ILE A 152 -9.14 12.16 3.32
CA ILE A 152 -10.57 12.51 3.16
C ILE A 152 -11.03 12.23 1.73
N SER A 153 -10.23 12.61 0.73
CA SER A 153 -10.53 12.36 -0.69
C SER A 153 -10.61 10.85 -0.98
N SER A 154 -9.64 10.08 -0.49
CA SER A 154 -9.60 8.62 -0.64
C SER A 154 -10.82 7.95 -0.01
N ASN A 155 -11.21 8.36 1.19
CA ASN A 155 -12.39 7.84 1.88
C ASN A 155 -13.69 8.16 1.12
N ARG A 156 -13.82 9.36 0.53
CA ARG A 156 -14.97 9.71 -0.31
C ARG A 156 -15.03 8.90 -1.60
N ALA A 157 -13.90 8.66 -2.25
CA ALA A 157 -13.83 7.83 -3.44
C ALA A 157 -14.26 6.37 -3.17
N VAL A 158 -13.88 5.82 -2.01
CA VAL A 158 -14.37 4.51 -1.54
C VAL A 158 -15.88 4.54 -1.27
N GLY A 159 -16.40 5.60 -0.64
CA GLY A 159 -17.84 5.75 -0.35
C GLY A 159 -18.74 5.82 -1.60
N LEU A 160 -18.26 6.40 -2.70
CA LEU A 160 -19.02 6.46 -3.97
C LEU A 160 -19.03 5.13 -4.76
N GLN A 161 -18.18 4.16 -4.44
CA GLN A 161 -18.10 2.86 -5.14
C GLN A 161 -19.09 1.80 -4.62
N ILE A 162 -19.90 2.12 -3.59
CA ILE A 162 -21.03 1.28 -3.20
C ILE A 162 -22.16 1.48 -4.23
N ARG A 163 -22.14 0.70 -5.32
CA ARG A 163 -23.21 0.67 -6.33
C ARG A 163 -24.54 0.22 -5.68
N PRO A 164 -25.64 0.99 -5.80
CA PRO A 164 -26.95 0.46 -5.45
C PRO A 164 -27.32 -0.68 -6.42
N SER A 165 -27.76 -1.80 -5.86
CA SER A 165 -28.23 -2.97 -6.61
C SER A 165 -29.36 -2.61 -7.56
N ARG A 166 -29.21 -2.98 -8.85
CA ARG A 166 -30.18 -2.75 -9.94
C ARG A 166 -31.40 -3.69 -9.81
N TRP A 167 -32.24 -3.53 -8.79
CA TRP A 167 -33.49 -4.31 -8.63
C TRP A 167 -34.66 -3.43 -8.14
N ALA A 168 -34.71 -2.18 -8.56
CA ALA A 168 -35.86 -1.31 -8.27
C ALA A 168 -36.27 -0.50 -9.51
N THR A 169 -36.72 -1.19 -10.56
CA THR A 169 -37.46 -0.55 -11.65
C THR A 169 -38.61 -1.43 -12.12
N THR A 170 -39.77 -1.26 -11.49
CA THR A 170 -41.13 -1.44 -12.02
C THR A 170 -42.06 -1.01 -10.88
N LEU A 171 -43.09 -0.17 -11.01
CA LEU A 171 -44.02 0.10 -12.10
C LEU A 171 -44.72 1.44 -11.74
N VAL A 172 -44.74 2.43 -12.63
CA VAL A 172 -45.68 3.57 -12.54
C VAL A 172 -46.32 3.73 -13.92
N VAL A 173 -47.61 4.07 -13.89
CA VAL A 173 -48.54 4.39 -15.00
C VAL A 173 -49.41 3.21 -15.45
N VAL A 174 -50.60 3.08 -14.83
CA VAL A 174 -51.89 3.17 -15.54
C VAL A 174 -52.92 3.79 -14.58
N VAL A 175 -53.24 5.07 -14.78
CA VAL A 175 -54.51 5.66 -14.32
C VAL A 175 -55.11 6.36 -15.53
N ALA A 176 -56.08 5.72 -16.16
CA ALA A 176 -57.22 6.38 -16.81
C ALA A 176 -58.21 5.30 -17.25
N LEU A 177 -59.50 5.62 -17.08
CA LEU A 177 -60.67 4.86 -17.52
C LEU A 177 -61.11 3.75 -16.57
N ILE A 178 -61.78 4.13 -15.48
CA ILE A 178 -63.16 3.75 -15.18
C ILE A 178 -63.73 4.87 -14.30
N PHE A 179 -64.40 5.84 -14.92
CA PHE A 179 -65.46 6.59 -14.24
C PHE A 179 -66.74 5.81 -14.51
N SER A 180 -67.27 5.23 -13.44
CA SER A 180 -68.53 4.50 -13.41
C SER A 180 -69.74 5.44 -13.47
N LEU A 181 -70.70 5.09 -14.35
CA LEU A 181 -72.17 5.19 -14.18
C LEU A 181 -72.86 6.58 -14.15
N TRP A 182 -73.33 7.02 -15.33
CA TRP A 182 -74.59 7.77 -15.60
C TRP A 182 -74.60 7.99 -17.14
N THR A 183 -75.48 7.51 -18.00
CA THR A 183 -76.95 7.55 -18.04
C THR A 183 -77.50 6.61 -19.14
N ARG A 184 -78.72 6.10 -18.90
CA ARG A 184 -79.66 5.35 -19.75
C ARG A 184 -79.53 3.83 -19.74
#